data_AF-A0A222E684-F1
#
_entry.id   AF-A0A222E684-F1
#
_cell.length_a   1.000
_cell.length_b   1.000
_cell.length_c   1.000
_cell.angle_alpha   90.00
_cell.angle_beta   90.00
_cell.angle_gamma   90.00
#
_symmetry.space_group_name_H-M   'P 1'
#
loop_
_entity.id
_entity.type
_entity.pdbx_description
1 polymer ?
#
loop_
_entity_poly.entity_id
_entity_poly.type
_entity_poly.pdbx_seq_one_letter_code
_entity_poly.pdbx_strand_id
1 'polypeptide(L)'
;MKRPCPGPSRAIPLIPAGDLDLDGGTNHLTFGPDLRVCFTPTNVTVMDGATETMAIACTAIRDSDDEGIGHYFTAEGIPHHLWFHIDATDSAPSLQIGLYREEAELAWIDTAVPICGG
;
A
#
# COMPACT_ATOMS: atom_id res chain seq x y z
N MET A 1 22.82 -6.98 -5.67
CA MET A 1 21.80 -5.96 -5.37
C MET A 1 20.81 -6.58 -4.40
N LYS A 2 20.74 -6.10 -3.15
CA LYS A 2 19.70 -6.55 -2.20
C LYS A 2 18.36 -6.13 -2.79
N ARG A 3 17.42 -7.07 -2.94
CA ARG A 3 16.03 -6.69 -3.21
C ARG A 3 15.58 -5.88 -1.99
N PRO A 4 15.10 -4.64 -2.18
CA PRO A 4 14.73 -3.75 -1.08
C PRO A 4 13.56 -4.29 -0.26
N CYS A 5 12.78 -5.23 -0.82
CA CYS A 5 11.62 -5.85 -0.17
C CYS A 5 11.68 -7.37 -0.32
N PRO A 6 12.20 -8.11 0.67
CA PRO A 6 12.21 -9.56 0.65
C PRO A 6 10.80 -10.10 0.95
N GLY A 7 10.32 -11.02 0.10
CA GLY A 7 9.07 -11.74 0.33
C GLY A 7 8.26 -11.97 -0.95
N PRO A 8 7.11 -12.66 -0.83
CA PRO A 8 6.17 -12.82 -1.92
C PRO A 8 5.66 -11.47 -2.43
N SER A 9 5.50 -11.38 -3.75
CA SER A 9 4.98 -10.22 -4.47
C SER A 9 3.58 -10.52 -4.98
N ARG A 10 2.69 -9.54 -4.95
CA ARG A 10 1.42 -9.62 -5.67
C ARG A 10 1.24 -8.41 -6.57
N ALA A 11 0.92 -8.67 -7.83
CA ALA A 11 0.54 -7.64 -8.77
C ALA A 11 -0.91 -7.22 -8.53
N ILE A 12 -1.13 -5.92 -8.38
CA ILE A 12 -2.44 -5.31 -8.33
C ILE A 12 -2.72 -4.67 -9.69
N PRO A 13 -3.79 -5.07 -10.39
CA PRO A 13 -4.10 -4.49 -11.68
C PRO A 13 -4.66 -3.07 -11.53
N LEU A 14 -4.31 -2.17 -12.45
CA LEU A 14 -4.79 -0.78 -12.49
C LEU A 14 -6.16 -0.66 -13.17
N ILE A 15 -7.11 -1.51 -12.77
CA ILE A 15 -8.47 -1.56 -13.29
C ILE A 15 -9.47 -1.65 -12.12
N PRO A 16 -10.74 -1.27 -12.32
CA PRO A 16 -11.76 -1.46 -11.30
C PRO A 16 -11.86 -2.92 -10.86
N ALA A 17 -11.72 -3.16 -9.55
CA ALA A 17 -11.74 -4.47 -8.92
C ALA A 17 -12.58 -4.52 -7.63
N GLY A 18 -12.91 -3.37 -7.03
CA GLY A 18 -13.66 -3.31 -5.76
C GLY A 18 -12.81 -3.77 -4.59
N ASP A 19 -13.44 -4.44 -3.61
CA ASP A 19 -12.76 -4.94 -2.42
C ASP A 19 -11.87 -6.15 -2.74
N LEU A 20 -10.61 -6.11 -2.28
CA LEU A 20 -9.60 -7.13 -2.51
C LEU A 20 -8.96 -7.55 -1.19
N ASP A 21 -9.37 -8.71 -0.68
CA ASP A 21 -8.75 -9.33 0.50
C ASP A 21 -7.54 -10.18 0.09
N LEU A 22 -6.39 -9.88 0.69
CA LEU A 22 -5.17 -10.67 0.51
C LEU A 22 -5.05 -11.73 1.60
N ASP A 23 -4.18 -12.72 1.38
CA ASP A 23 -4.01 -13.89 2.26
C ASP A 23 -3.01 -13.66 3.40
N GLY A 24 -2.52 -12.43 3.60
CA GLY A 24 -1.52 -12.09 4.63
C GLY A 24 -0.10 -12.64 4.36
N GLY A 25 0.11 -13.36 3.25
CA GLY A 25 1.40 -13.93 2.87
C GLY A 25 2.26 -13.00 2.00
N THR A 26 1.69 -11.88 1.55
CA THR A 26 2.32 -10.94 0.63
C THR A 26 2.87 -9.76 1.40
N ASN A 27 4.18 -9.45 1.26
CA ASN A 27 4.82 -8.32 1.97
C ASN A 27 5.19 -7.15 1.03
N HIS A 28 4.91 -7.30 -0.26
CA HIS A 28 4.93 -6.18 -1.19
C HIS A 28 3.97 -6.35 -2.35
N LEU A 29 3.39 -5.23 -2.76
CA LEU A 29 2.50 -5.11 -3.90
C LEU A 29 3.21 -4.36 -5.04
N THR A 30 2.85 -4.69 -6.27
CA THR A 30 3.28 -3.95 -7.46
C THR A 30 2.07 -3.37 -8.19
N PHE A 31 2.15 -2.09 -8.54
CA PHE A 31 1.12 -1.35 -9.25
C PHE A 31 1.71 -0.91 -10.60
N GLY A 32 1.34 -1.60 -11.67
CA GLY A 32 2.01 -1.44 -12.96
C GLY A 32 3.50 -1.87 -12.92
N PRO A 33 4.31 -1.43 -13.89
CA PRO A 33 5.71 -1.87 -14.01
C PRO A 33 6.66 -1.23 -12.98
N ASP A 34 6.35 -0.01 -12.53
CA ASP A 34 7.34 0.85 -11.88
C ASP A 34 7.08 1.05 -10.39
N LEU A 35 5.81 1.08 -9.94
CA LEU A 35 5.51 1.32 -8.54
C LEU A 35 5.46 0.03 -7.72
N ARG A 36 6.14 0.05 -6.57
CA ARG A 36 6.10 -1.02 -5.58
C ARG A 36 5.83 -0.44 -4.21
N VAL A 37 4.97 -1.11 -3.45
CA VAL A 37 4.71 -0.80 -2.06
C VAL A 37 5.12 -1.99 -1.22
N CYS A 38 6.02 -1.76 -0.30
CA CYS A 38 6.53 -2.77 0.61
C CYS A 38 6.06 -2.43 2.01
N PHE A 39 5.73 -3.46 2.79
CA PHE A 39 5.30 -3.25 4.14
C PHE A 39 5.93 -4.27 5.06
N THR A 40 6.21 -3.77 6.25
CA THR A 40 6.74 -4.48 7.40
C THR A 40 5.82 -4.20 8.56
N PRO A 41 5.93 -4.92 9.69
CA PRO A 41 5.08 -4.65 10.85
C PRO A 41 5.16 -3.21 11.39
N THR A 42 6.20 -2.45 11.03
CA THR A 42 6.43 -1.09 11.56
C THR A 42 6.42 0.02 10.51
N ASN A 43 6.53 -0.31 9.22
CA ASN A 43 6.72 0.70 8.16
C ASN A 43 6.10 0.26 6.83
N VAL A 44 5.64 1.25 6.07
CA VAL A 44 5.29 1.17 4.65
C VAL A 44 6.32 1.95 3.85
N THR A 45 6.86 1.35 2.80
CA THR A 45 7.86 1.95 1.91
C THR A 45 7.33 1.94 0.49
N VAL A 46 7.35 3.09 -0.17
CA VAL A 46 7.00 3.22 -1.59
C VAL A 46 8.28 3.35 -2.40
N MET A 47 8.32 2.61 -3.50
CA MET A 47 9.43 2.57 -4.42
C MET A 47 8.96 2.82 -5.85
N ASP A 48 9.66 3.71 -6.54
CA ASP A 48 9.53 3.91 -7.98
C ASP A 48 10.78 3.32 -8.66
N GLY A 49 10.58 2.20 -9.36
CA GLY A 49 11.65 1.40 -9.96
C GLY A 49 12.62 0.83 -8.92
N ALA A 50 13.79 1.45 -8.79
CA ALA A 50 14.85 1.08 -7.83
C ALA A 50 15.06 2.15 -6.74
N THR A 51 14.29 3.24 -6.78
CA THR A 51 14.44 4.39 -5.89
C THR A 51 13.36 4.33 -4.83
N GLU A 52 13.77 4.46 -3.56
CA GLU A 52 12.83 4.70 -2.47
C GLU A 52 12.34 6.14 -2.54
N THR A 53 11.03 6.32 -2.66
CA THR A 53 10.40 7.64 -2.79
C THR A 53 9.69 8.05 -1.50
N MET A 54 9.29 7.09 -0.67
CA MET A 54 8.59 7.35 0.58
C MET A 54 8.83 6.22 1.58
N ALA A 55 9.02 6.57 2.85
CA ALA A 55 9.03 5.65 3.97
C ALA A 55 8.18 6.23 5.10
N ILE A 56 7.18 5.47 5.53
CA ILE A 56 6.13 5.92 6.45
C ILE A 56 6.08 4.95 7.62
N ALA A 57 6.25 5.46 8.83
CA ALA A 57 6.01 4.67 10.04
C ALA A 57 4.52 4.29 10.09
N CYS A 58 4.22 3.05 10.44
CA CYS A 58 2.84 2.59 10.46
C CYS A 58 1.98 3.40 11.46
N THR A 59 2.56 3.85 12.57
CA THR A 59 1.88 4.72 13.55
C THR A 59 1.51 6.07 12.96
N ALA A 60 2.31 6.60 12.03
CA ALA A 60 1.96 7.84 11.35
C ALA A 60 0.77 7.68 10.41
N ILE A 61 0.58 6.48 9.82
CA ILE A 61 -0.60 6.16 9.02
C ILE A 61 -1.82 6.00 9.93
N ARG A 62 -1.69 5.18 10.98
CA ARG A 62 -2.78 4.88 11.93
C ARG A 62 -3.27 6.12 12.68
N ASP A 63 -2.34 6.97 13.11
CA ASP A 63 -2.63 8.15 13.93
C ASP A 63 -2.81 9.42 13.07
N SER A 64 -2.97 9.28 11.74
CA SER A 64 -3.19 10.41 10.83
C SER A 64 -4.56 11.05 11.07
N ASP A 65 -4.58 12.38 11.22
CA ASP A 65 -5.83 13.16 11.34
C ASP A 65 -6.73 13.03 10.11
N ASP A 66 -6.15 12.74 8.94
CA ASP A 66 -6.86 12.59 7.67
C ASP A 66 -7.38 11.16 7.45
N GLU A 67 -7.29 10.27 8.45
CA GLU A 67 -7.63 8.84 8.35
C GLU A 67 -6.78 8.09 7.30
N GLY A 68 -5.54 8.54 7.08
CA GLY A 68 -4.58 7.86 6.22
C GLY A 68 -3.50 8.78 5.63
N ILE A 69 -2.70 8.24 4.72
CA ILE A 69 -1.63 8.98 4.01
C ILE A 69 -1.66 8.63 2.52
N GLY A 70 -1.68 9.66 1.66
CA GLY A 70 -1.70 9.51 0.21
C GLY A 70 -0.32 9.47 -0.46
N HIS A 71 -0.20 8.75 -1.57
CA HIS A 71 0.94 8.79 -2.48
C HIS A 71 0.48 8.84 -3.95
N TYR A 72 0.94 9.85 -4.70
CA TYR A 72 0.57 10.05 -6.10
C TYR A 72 1.62 9.50 -7.05
N PHE A 73 1.19 8.86 -8.13
CA PHE A 73 2.07 8.32 -9.17
C PHE A 73 1.40 8.34 -10.54
N THR A 74 2.20 8.20 -11.60
CA THR A 74 1.70 8.10 -12.98
C THR A 74 2.03 6.73 -13.53
N ALA A 75 1.02 6.02 -14.04
CA ALA A 75 1.18 4.74 -14.70
C ALA A 75 0.44 4.75 -16.04
N GLU A 76 1.09 4.27 -17.10
CA GLU A 76 0.54 4.26 -18.47
C GLU A 76 0.08 5.65 -18.96
N GLY A 77 0.72 6.72 -18.47
CA GLY A 77 0.37 8.10 -18.79
C GLY A 77 -0.86 8.64 -18.06
N ILE A 78 -1.40 7.89 -17.09
CA ILE A 78 -2.61 8.22 -16.34
C ILE A 78 -2.25 8.45 -14.86
N PRO A 79 -2.74 9.54 -14.23
CA PRO A 79 -2.50 9.81 -12.81
C PRO A 79 -3.30 8.86 -11.92
N HIS A 80 -2.62 8.33 -10.91
CA HIS A 80 -3.17 7.46 -9.88
C HIS A 80 -2.72 7.95 -8.51
N HIS A 81 -3.41 7.51 -7.48
CA HIS A 81 -2.90 7.64 -6.12
C HIS A 81 -3.23 6.41 -5.29
N LEU A 82 -2.38 6.16 -4.30
CA LEU A 82 -2.60 5.20 -3.24
C LEU A 82 -3.00 5.95 -1.97
N TRP A 83 -3.97 5.43 -1.25
CA TRP A 83 -4.35 5.89 0.07
C TRP A 83 -4.03 4.80 1.10
N PHE A 84 -3.02 5.00 1.93
CA PHE A 84 -2.66 4.07 2.98
C PHE A 84 -3.48 4.35 4.22
N HIS A 85 -4.18 3.33 4.73
CA HIS A 85 -5.03 3.41 5.90
C HIS A 85 -4.73 2.25 6.86
N ILE A 86 -4.83 2.51 8.17
CA ILE A 86 -4.76 1.50 9.22
C ILE A 86 -5.84 1.87 10.23
N ASP A 87 -6.83 1.00 10.42
CA ASP A 87 -7.91 1.23 11.39
C ASP A 87 -7.36 1.19 12.82
N ALA A 88 -7.39 2.33 13.50
CA ALA A 88 -6.89 2.47 14.87
C ALA A 88 -7.76 1.74 15.92
N THR A 89 -8.99 1.37 15.56
CA THR A 89 -9.94 0.69 16.44
C THR A 89 -9.86 -0.82 16.36
N ASP A 90 -9.20 -1.37 15.33
CA ASP A 90 -9.00 -2.79 15.19
C ASP A 90 -8.00 -3.32 16.23
N SER A 91 -8.34 -4.46 16.83
CA SER A 91 -7.49 -5.19 17.76
C SER A 91 -6.31 -5.91 17.08
N ALA A 92 -6.41 -6.14 15.77
CA ALA A 92 -5.37 -6.76 14.96
C ALA A 92 -5.19 -5.99 13.63
N PRO A 93 -4.74 -4.72 13.69
CA PRO A 93 -4.78 -3.82 12.54
C PRO A 93 -3.98 -4.36 11.36
N SER A 94 -4.58 -4.29 10.17
CA SER A 94 -3.91 -4.57 8.90
C SER A 94 -3.67 -3.27 8.12
N LEU A 95 -2.74 -3.31 7.17
CA LEU A 95 -2.61 -2.23 6.19
C LEU A 95 -3.72 -2.37 5.15
N GLN A 96 -4.52 -1.31 5.01
CA GLN A 96 -5.49 -1.15 3.95
C GLN A 96 -4.99 -0.11 2.93
N ILE A 97 -5.27 -0.35 1.65
CA ILE A 97 -4.78 0.51 0.56
C ILE A 97 -5.91 0.78 -0.42
N GLY A 98 -6.37 2.02 -0.46
CA GLY A 98 -7.23 2.49 -1.54
C GLY A 98 -6.40 2.80 -2.78
N LEU A 99 -6.75 2.22 -3.93
CA LEU A 99 -6.17 2.53 -5.23
C LEU A 99 -7.17 3.37 -6.03
N TYR A 100 -6.74 4.55 -6.45
CA TYR A 100 -7.58 5.49 -7.16
C TYR A 100 -6.95 5.89 -8.49
N ARG A 101 -7.81 6.14 -9.48
CA ARG A 101 -7.48 6.86 -10.71
C ARG A 101 -8.25 8.15 -10.71
N GLU A 102 -7.53 9.27 -10.67
CA GLU A 102 -8.13 10.57 -10.33
C GLU A 102 -8.89 10.46 -8.99
N GLU A 103 -10.20 10.71 -8.99
CA GLU A 103 -11.09 10.59 -7.81
C GLU A 103 -11.89 9.28 -7.78
N ALA A 104 -11.73 8.41 -8.78
CA ALA A 104 -12.46 7.16 -8.87
C ALA A 104 -11.70 6.03 -8.18
N GLU A 105 -12.32 5.41 -7.17
CA GLU A 105 -11.80 4.21 -6.55
C GLU A 105 -11.80 3.05 -7.55
N LEU A 106 -10.63 2.45 -7.74
CA LEU A 106 -10.47 1.23 -8.50
C LEU A 106 -10.55 0.01 -7.59
N ALA A 107 -9.88 0.04 -6.44
CA ALA A 107 -9.87 -1.06 -5.49
C ALA A 107 -9.62 -0.58 -4.07
N TRP A 108 -10.21 -1.29 -3.10
CA TRP A 108 -9.85 -1.21 -1.69
C TRP A 108 -9.17 -2.52 -1.28
N ILE A 109 -7.90 -2.46 -0.89
CA ILE A 109 -7.06 -3.66 -0.71
C ILE A 109 -6.79 -3.84 0.77
N ASP A 110 -7.28 -4.93 1.37
CA ASP A 110 -6.84 -5.35 2.70
C ASP A 110 -5.68 -6.32 2.56
N THR A 111 -4.50 -5.92 3.05
CA THR A 111 -3.31 -6.77 2.97
C THR A 111 -3.40 -8.02 3.85
N ALA A 112 -4.29 -8.02 4.84
CA ALA A 112 -4.37 -9.01 5.92
C ALA A 112 -3.03 -9.24 6.65
N VAL A 113 -2.08 -8.31 6.50
CA VAL A 113 -0.79 -8.36 7.19
C VAL A 113 -0.90 -7.53 8.46
N PRO A 114 -0.74 -8.16 9.65
CA PRO A 114 -0.70 -7.42 10.90
C PRO A 114 0.40 -6.37 10.86
N ILE A 115 0.02 -5.12 11.07
CA ILE A 115 0.91 -3.96 11.07
C ILE A 115 0.58 -3.09 12.27
N CYS A 116 1.57 -2.42 12.84
CA CYS A 116 1.42 -1.72 14.13
C CYS A 116 1.00 -2.61 15.31
N GLY A 117 1.01 -3.93 15.16
CA GLY A 117 0.85 -4.88 16.26
C GLY A 117 2.13 -4.97 17.09
N GLY A 118 1.99 -4.77 18.41
CA GLY A 118 3.08 -4.92 19.39
C GLY A 118 3.35 -6.36 19.78
#